data_AF-A0CZU6-F1
#
_entry.id   AF-A0CZU6-F1
#
_cell.length_a   1.000
_cell.length_b   1.000
_cell.length_c   1.000
_cell.angle_alpha   90.00
_cell.angle_beta   90.00
_cell.angle_gamma   90.00
#
_symmetry.space_group_name_H-M   'P 1'
#
loop_
_entity.id
_entity.type
_entity.pdbx_description
1 polymer ?
#
loop_
_entity_poly.entity_id
_entity_poly.type
_entity_poly.pdbx_seq_one_letter_code
_entity_poly.pdbx_strand_id
1 'polypeptide(L)'
;MKQEKTKTKPKEQREEILPINKIIQKCEQTLEITQLEQQELKKMFSIVSDKMHQVNQKILTFEREERLLRRENDEWEFYLKEKSQLLKQLTLLIDLISGKDHSFEIDISTNPAYKEIQHFQPKKKQYGEDLLKTIQNDETSIIKLQAQLQEIEEDTKLLRQSGAFWNCVRCNVTLKEGFNEETCIFHPGKLKYFSCRTCGGDEYFTCCNQCRDCNPGCKKGLHKP
;
A
#
# COMPACT_ATOMS: atom_id res chain seq x y z
N MET A 1 29.34 81.36 22.34
CA MET A 1 28.08 80.85 21.76
C MET A 1 27.78 79.51 22.41
N LYS A 2 26.57 79.39 23.00
CA LYS A 2 26.07 78.18 23.67
C LYS A 2 25.59 77.18 22.62
N GLN A 3 25.99 75.91 22.72
CA GLN A 3 25.29 74.81 22.06
C GLN A 3 25.14 73.64 23.04
N GLU A 4 23.90 73.16 23.08
CA GLU A 4 23.29 72.30 24.08
C GLU A 4 23.78 70.85 23.95
N LYS A 5 24.26 70.28 25.07
CA LYS A 5 24.42 68.83 25.22
C LYS A 5 23.17 68.28 25.89
N THR A 6 22.23 67.81 25.08
CA THR A 6 21.07 67.02 25.51
C THR A 6 21.55 65.67 26.05
N LYS A 7 21.64 65.58 27.38
CA LYS A 7 21.81 64.32 28.11
C LYS A 7 20.53 63.49 28.00
N THR A 8 20.50 62.50 27.12
CA THR A 8 19.52 61.41 27.14
C THR A 8 19.74 60.58 28.40
N LYS A 9 18.80 60.68 29.35
CA LYS A 9 18.76 59.80 30.54
C LYS A 9 18.61 58.34 30.10
N PRO A 10 19.28 57.38 30.75
CA PRO A 10 18.99 55.96 30.57
C PRO A 10 17.56 55.73 31.07
N LYS A 11 16.67 55.26 30.21
CA LYS A 11 15.39 54.70 30.64
C LYS A 11 15.72 53.39 31.36
N GLU A 12 15.73 53.42 32.68
CA GLU A 12 15.64 52.21 33.51
C GLU A 12 14.39 51.44 33.07
N GLN A 13 14.59 50.36 32.33
CA GLN A 13 13.56 49.37 32.07
C GLN A 13 13.31 48.64 33.39
N ARG A 14 12.35 49.13 34.18
CA ARG A 14 11.80 48.36 35.29
C ARG A 14 11.17 47.10 34.68
N GLU A 15 11.78 45.95 34.92
CA GLU A 15 11.16 44.66 34.69
C GLU A 15 9.90 44.58 35.56
N GLU A 16 8.73 44.73 34.95
CA GLU A 16 7.45 44.49 35.60
C GLU A 16 7.41 43.01 36.01
N ILE A 17 7.56 42.75 37.31
CA ILE A 17 7.34 41.43 37.90
C ILE A 17 5.89 41.06 37.62
N LEU A 18 5.69 40.16 36.66
CA LEU A 18 4.38 39.63 36.31
C LEU A 18 3.73 39.01 37.56
N PRO A 19 2.46 39.32 37.86
CA PRO A 19 1.73 38.67 38.94
C PRO A 19 1.82 37.15 38.78
N ILE A 20 2.07 36.42 39.87
CA ILE A 20 2.24 34.95 39.90
C ILE A 20 1.13 34.23 39.09
N ASN A 21 -0.11 34.73 39.16
CA ASN A 21 -1.24 34.17 38.41
C ASN A 21 -1.06 34.22 36.88
N LYS A 22 -0.44 35.28 36.33
CA LYS A 22 -0.14 35.35 34.89
C LYS A 22 0.95 34.36 34.47
N ILE A 23 1.89 34.05 35.37
CA ILE A 23 2.93 33.05 35.12
C ILE A 23 2.30 31.65 35.09
N ILE A 24 1.47 31.33 36.08
CA ILE A 24 0.74 30.05 36.14
C ILE A 24 -0.10 29.85 34.88
N GLN A 25 -0.89 30.85 34.47
CA GLN A 25 -1.71 30.78 33.26
C GLN A 25 -0.87 30.53 32.00
N LYS A 26 0.30 31.17 31.87
CA LYS A 26 1.21 30.91 30.74
C LYS A 26 1.75 29.49 30.77
N CYS A 27 2.13 28.98 31.95
CA CYS A 27 2.60 27.61 32.11
C CYS A 27 1.51 26.59 31.73
N GLU A 28 0.26 26.81 32.15
CA GLU A 28 -0.88 25.97 31.79
C GLU A 28 -1.14 25.97 30.27
N GLN A 29 -1.10 27.14 29.63
CA GLN A 29 -1.23 27.25 28.17
C GLN A 29 -0.10 26.53 27.44
N THR A 30 1.15 26.69 27.88
CA THR A 30 2.29 25.97 27.29
C THR A 30 2.16 24.46 27.49
N LEU A 31 1.67 24.00 28.64
CA LEU A 31 1.42 22.59 28.89
C LEU A 31 0.34 22.03 27.96
N GLU A 32 -0.75 22.77 27.75
CA GLU A 32 -1.82 22.35 26.84
C GLU A 32 -1.33 22.27 25.38
N ILE A 33 -0.57 23.28 24.92
CA ILE A 33 0.03 23.30 23.58
C ILE A 33 0.97 22.10 23.41
N THR A 34 1.89 21.87 24.34
CA THR A 34 2.86 20.76 24.25
C THR A 34 2.18 19.38 24.29
N GLN A 35 1.08 19.24 25.03
CA GLN A 35 0.27 18.02 25.00
C GLN A 35 -0.41 17.78 23.65
N LEU A 36 -0.93 18.84 23.02
CA LEU A 36 -1.50 18.75 21.67
C LEU A 36 -0.43 18.36 20.65
N GLU A 37 0.72 19.02 20.66
CA GLU A 37 1.86 18.70 19.79
C GLU A 37 2.32 17.25 19.99
N GLN A 38 2.40 16.77 21.24
CA GLN A 38 2.76 15.38 21.52
C GLN A 38 1.73 14.39 20.95
N GLN A 39 0.44 14.71 20.99
CA GLN A 39 -0.60 13.88 20.39
C GLN A 39 -0.52 13.88 18.86
N GLU A 40 -0.22 15.01 18.24
CA GLU A 40 -0.01 15.10 16.79
C GLU A 40 1.23 14.31 16.35
N LEU A 41 2.34 14.41 17.08
CA LEU A 41 3.54 13.61 16.83
C LEU A 41 3.27 12.11 16.94
N LYS A 42 2.48 11.67 17.92
CA LYS A 42 2.08 10.26 18.05
C LYS A 42 1.27 9.78 16.83
N LYS A 43 0.34 10.60 16.34
CA LYS A 43 -0.44 10.29 15.13
C LYS A 43 0.46 10.21 13.90
N MET A 44 1.37 11.17 13.72
CA MET A 44 2.33 11.16 12.62
C MET A 44 3.24 9.93 12.69
N PHE A 45 3.74 9.56 13.87
CA PHE A 45 4.57 8.38 14.07
C PHE A 45 3.84 7.09 13.70
N SER A 46 2.56 6.96 14.08
CA SER A 46 1.72 5.83 13.67
C SER A 46 1.63 5.71 12.15
N ILE A 47 1.36 6.82 11.46
CA ILE A 47 1.26 6.84 9.99
C ILE A 47 2.58 6.44 9.33
N VAL A 48 3.71 6.95 9.85
CA VAL A 48 5.04 6.62 9.34
C VAL A 48 5.35 5.14 9.57
N SER A 49 5.03 4.61 10.75
CA SER A 49 5.19 3.20 11.10
C SER A 49 4.40 2.30 10.13
N ASP A 50 3.13 2.64 9.86
CA ASP A 50 2.28 1.87 8.95
C ASP A 50 2.83 1.90 7.52
N LYS A 51 3.26 3.07 7.04
CA LYS A 51 3.90 3.20 5.72
C LYS A 51 5.20 2.42 5.64
N MET A 52 6.02 2.43 6.68
CA MET A 52 7.25 1.66 6.74
C MET A 52 6.96 0.16 6.67
N HIS A 53 5.92 -0.32 7.37
CA HIS A 53 5.49 -1.71 7.27
C HIS A 53 5.05 -2.09 5.85
N GLN A 54 4.26 -1.23 5.19
CA GLN A 54 3.84 -1.44 3.80
C GLN A 54 5.04 -1.50 2.83
N VAL A 55 6.02 -0.61 2.99
CA VAL A 55 7.25 -0.62 2.18
C VAL A 55 8.04 -1.91 2.40
N ASN A 56 8.19 -2.35 3.65
CA ASN A 56 8.87 -3.61 3.97
C ASN A 56 8.18 -4.82 3.34
N GLN A 57 6.84 -4.87 3.35
CA GLN A 57 6.09 -5.92 2.66
C GLN A 57 6.37 -5.91 1.14
N LYS A 58 6.39 -4.72 0.52
CA LYS A 58 6.72 -4.60 -0.92
C LYS A 58 8.14 -5.05 -1.24
N ILE A 59 9.11 -4.71 -0.39
CA ILE A 59 10.51 -5.16 -0.55
C ILE A 59 10.57 -6.69 -0.57
N LEU A 60 9.91 -7.36 0.38
CA LEU A 60 9.88 -8.83 0.43
C LEU A 60 9.24 -9.46 -0.81
N THR A 61 8.19 -8.83 -1.36
CA THR A 61 7.57 -9.27 -2.62
C THR A 61 8.54 -9.13 -3.79
N PHE A 62 9.20 -7.98 -3.94
CA PHE A 62 10.18 -7.77 -5.01
C PHE A 62 11.39 -8.71 -4.90
N GLU A 63 11.89 -8.97 -3.70
CA GLU A 63 12.97 -9.95 -3.48
C GLU A 63 12.55 -11.39 -3.85
N ARG A 64 11.26 -11.72 -3.75
CA ARG A 64 10.74 -13.01 -4.20
C ARG A 64 10.67 -13.07 -5.72
N GLU A 65 10.16 -12.03 -6.36
CA GLU A 65 10.06 -11.92 -7.83
C GLU A 65 11.45 -11.94 -8.47
N GLU A 66 12.42 -11.21 -7.93
CA GLU A 66 13.79 -11.20 -8.41
C GLU A 66 14.42 -12.60 -8.36
N ARG A 67 14.18 -13.36 -7.29
CA ARG A 67 14.66 -14.75 -7.16
C ARG A 67 13.99 -15.72 -8.13
N LEU A 68 12.76 -15.44 -8.58
CA LEU A 68 12.09 -16.23 -9.62
C LEU A 68 12.71 -15.93 -10.98
N LEU A 69 12.82 -14.64 -11.33
CA LEU A 69 13.41 -14.20 -12.59
C LEU A 69 14.87 -14.65 -12.75
N ARG A 70 15.67 -14.63 -11.67
CA ARG A 70 17.04 -15.16 -11.70
C ARG A 70 17.07 -16.65 -12.06
N ARG A 71 16.18 -17.45 -11.48
CA ARG A 71 16.08 -18.89 -11.80
C ARG A 71 15.67 -19.12 -13.25
N GLU A 72 14.69 -18.37 -13.74
CA GLU A 72 14.29 -18.43 -15.15
C GLU A 72 15.45 -18.04 -16.09
N ASN A 73 16.22 -17.00 -15.73
CA ASN A 73 17.39 -16.59 -16.50
C ASN A 73 18.47 -17.68 -16.51
N ASP A 74 18.76 -18.29 -15.37
CA ASP A 74 19.72 -19.41 -15.27
C ASP A 74 19.28 -20.60 -16.14
N GLU A 75 17.98 -20.91 -16.16
CA GLU A 75 17.42 -21.94 -17.05
C GLU A 75 17.58 -21.57 -18.53
N TRP A 76 17.30 -20.31 -18.91
CA TRP A 76 17.49 -19.83 -20.27
C TRP A 76 18.95 -19.88 -20.72
N GLU A 77 19.89 -19.48 -19.87
CA GLU A 77 21.33 -19.57 -20.15
C GLU A 77 21.78 -21.02 -20.36
N PHE A 78 21.25 -21.94 -19.55
CA PHE A 78 21.47 -23.37 -19.72
C PHE A 78 20.98 -23.84 -21.11
N TYR A 79 19.74 -23.50 -21.49
CA TYR A 79 19.20 -23.88 -22.80
C TYR A 79 19.98 -23.28 -23.96
N LEU A 80 20.43 -22.02 -23.83
CA LEU A 80 21.25 -21.36 -24.84
C LEU A 80 22.58 -22.09 -25.04
N LYS A 81 23.21 -22.53 -23.95
CA LYS A 81 24.45 -23.32 -23.98
C LYS A 81 24.24 -24.69 -24.62
N GLU A 82 23.17 -25.40 -24.26
CA GLU A 82 22.83 -26.70 -24.84
C GLU A 82 22.56 -26.57 -26.35
N LYS A 83 21.77 -25.56 -26.76
CA LYS A 83 21.53 -25.25 -28.17
C LYS A 83 22.83 -24.95 -28.92
N SER A 84 23.74 -24.17 -28.33
CA SER A 84 25.04 -23.87 -28.94
C SER A 84 25.89 -25.13 -29.14
N GLN A 85 25.89 -26.05 -28.18
CA GLN A 85 26.59 -27.34 -28.29
C GLN A 85 25.99 -28.21 -29.40
N LEU A 86 24.66 -28.34 -29.45
CA LEU A 86 23.97 -29.09 -30.49
C LEU A 86 24.24 -28.51 -31.89
N LEU A 87 24.22 -27.18 -32.04
CA LEU A 87 24.56 -26.53 -33.29
C LEU A 87 25.99 -26.84 -33.73
N LYS A 88 26.96 -26.82 -32.81
CA LYS A 88 28.35 -27.20 -33.11
C LYS A 88 28.46 -28.65 -33.59
N GLN A 89 27.78 -29.58 -32.90
CA GLN A 89 27.75 -30.99 -33.30
C GLN A 89 27.12 -31.16 -34.69
N LEU A 90 26.03 -30.44 -34.96
CA LEU A 90 25.36 -30.47 -36.27
C LEU A 90 26.26 -29.91 -37.37
N THR A 91 26.97 -28.80 -37.14
CA THR A 91 27.94 -28.26 -38.09
C THR A 91 29.04 -29.27 -38.43
N LEU A 92 29.59 -29.95 -37.41
CA LEU A 92 30.60 -31.00 -37.64
C LEU A 92 30.06 -32.16 -38.50
N LEU A 93 28.81 -32.58 -38.26
CA LEU A 93 28.16 -33.60 -39.08
C LEU A 93 27.94 -33.13 -40.52
N ILE A 94 27.51 -31.88 -40.72
CA ILE A 94 27.34 -31.29 -42.05
C ILE A 94 28.69 -31.24 -42.79
N ASP A 95 29.77 -30.83 -42.13
CA ASP A 95 31.11 -30.77 -42.73
C ASP A 95 31.60 -32.16 -43.15
N LEU A 96 31.35 -33.20 -42.33
CA LEU A 96 31.63 -34.59 -42.67
C LEU A 96 30.84 -35.07 -43.90
N ILE A 97 29.53 -34.79 -43.95
CA ILE A 97 28.65 -35.24 -45.05
C ILE A 97 28.93 -34.48 -46.34
N SER A 98 29.27 -33.19 -46.26
CA SER A 98 29.50 -32.34 -47.43
C SER A 98 30.79 -32.68 -48.18
N GLY A 99 31.58 -33.64 -47.66
CA GLY A 99 32.72 -34.20 -48.37
C GLY A 99 33.83 -33.20 -48.63
N LYS A 100 33.98 -32.15 -47.82
CA LYS A 100 35.06 -31.16 -48.00
C LYS A 100 36.47 -31.77 -47.86
N ASP A 101 36.60 -33.00 -47.37
CA ASP A 101 37.78 -33.85 -47.50
C ASP A 101 37.49 -35.06 -48.41
N HIS A 102 37.83 -34.94 -49.70
CA HIS A 102 37.64 -35.97 -50.74
C HIS A 102 38.63 -37.16 -50.66
N SER A 103 39.05 -37.63 -49.48
CA SER A 103 40.05 -38.74 -49.43
C SER A 103 39.92 -39.79 -48.33
N PHE A 104 38.85 -39.84 -47.54
CA PHE A 104 38.71 -40.88 -46.53
C PHE A 104 37.38 -41.64 -46.62
N GLU A 105 37.48 -42.95 -46.85
CA GLU A 105 36.45 -43.91 -46.41
C GLU A 105 36.42 -43.85 -44.88
N ILE A 106 35.56 -43.00 -44.33
CA ILE A 106 35.40 -42.87 -42.87
C ILE A 106 34.50 -44.02 -42.40
N ASP A 107 35.11 -44.99 -41.71
CA ASP A 107 34.38 -45.97 -40.93
C ASP A 107 33.67 -45.26 -39.75
N ILE A 108 32.38 -45.00 -39.93
CA ILE A 108 31.47 -44.29 -39.01
C ILE A 108 31.51 -44.91 -37.60
N SER A 109 31.87 -46.20 -37.47
CA SER A 109 31.95 -46.91 -36.18
C SER A 109 33.06 -46.42 -35.24
N THR A 110 34.10 -45.77 -35.79
CA THR A 110 35.26 -45.29 -35.03
C THR A 110 35.13 -43.84 -34.58
N ASN A 111 34.16 -43.09 -35.12
CA ASN A 111 34.03 -41.66 -34.82
C ASN A 111 33.49 -41.43 -33.39
N PRO A 112 34.27 -40.80 -32.50
CA PRO A 112 33.88 -40.58 -31.10
C PRO A 112 32.61 -39.73 -30.95
N ALA A 113 32.31 -38.83 -31.90
CA ALA A 113 31.08 -38.05 -31.89
C ALA A 113 29.83 -38.92 -32.10
N TYR A 114 29.93 -39.99 -32.90
CA TYR A 114 28.82 -40.92 -33.15
C TYR A 114 28.53 -41.79 -31.92
N LYS A 115 29.58 -42.17 -31.17
CA LYS A 115 29.44 -42.86 -29.88
C LYS A 115 28.78 -41.97 -28.83
N GLU A 116 29.09 -40.67 -28.77
CA GLU A 116 28.42 -39.74 -27.84
C GLU A 116 26.93 -39.55 -28.17
N ILE A 117 26.55 -39.47 -29.46
CA ILE A 117 25.15 -39.31 -29.88
C ILE A 117 24.31 -40.56 -29.53
N GLN A 118 24.86 -41.77 -29.71
CA GLN A 118 24.14 -43.01 -29.33
C GLN A 118 23.84 -43.12 -27.84
N HIS A 119 24.62 -42.46 -26.97
CA HIS A 119 24.45 -42.49 -25.53
C HIS A 119 23.69 -41.27 -24.99
N PHE A 120 23.27 -40.34 -25.86
CA PHE A 120 22.48 -39.19 -25.46
C PHE A 120 21.07 -39.62 -25.05
N GLN A 121 20.89 -39.85 -23.75
CA GLN A 121 19.59 -40.05 -23.12
C GLN A 121 19.01 -38.66 -22.80
N PRO A 122 17.90 -38.22 -23.43
CA PRO A 122 17.29 -36.95 -23.10
C PRO A 122 16.80 -36.98 -21.64
N LYS A 123 17.53 -36.29 -20.75
CA LYS A 123 17.32 -36.33 -19.29
C LYS A 123 16.03 -35.64 -18.80
N LYS A 124 15.23 -35.01 -19.67
CA LYS A 124 14.19 -34.03 -19.29
C LYS A 124 12.75 -34.36 -19.69
N LYS A 125 12.39 -35.62 -20.02
CA LYS A 125 10.96 -35.98 -20.23
C LYS A 125 10.08 -35.65 -19.01
N GLN A 126 10.63 -35.79 -17.81
CA GLN A 126 9.92 -35.58 -16.55
C GLN A 126 9.54 -34.11 -16.30
N TYR A 127 10.38 -33.15 -16.69
CA TYR A 127 10.12 -31.72 -16.45
C TYR A 127 8.94 -31.19 -17.27
N GLY A 128 8.79 -31.68 -18.52
CA GLY A 128 7.64 -31.32 -19.36
C GLY A 128 6.32 -31.87 -18.81
N GLU A 129 6.34 -33.08 -18.26
CA GLU A 129 5.17 -33.70 -17.63
C GLU A 129 4.76 -32.98 -16.33
N ASP A 130 5.73 -32.56 -15.52
CA ASP A 130 5.48 -31.80 -14.30
C ASP A 130 4.96 -30.38 -14.59
N LEU A 131 5.48 -29.73 -15.64
CA LEU A 131 4.98 -28.43 -16.09
C LEU A 131 3.54 -28.53 -16.62
N LEU A 132 3.23 -29.57 -17.40
CA LEU A 132 1.87 -29.82 -17.88
C LEU A 132 0.89 -30.06 -16.75
N LYS A 133 1.27 -30.83 -15.71
CA LYS A 133 0.45 -31.01 -14.51
C LYS A 133 0.22 -29.71 -13.76
N THR A 134 1.25 -28.86 -13.67
CA THR A 134 1.14 -27.55 -13.02
C THR A 134 0.14 -26.66 -13.75
N ILE A 135 0.24 -26.59 -15.08
CA ILE A 135 -0.71 -25.82 -15.91
C ILE A 135 -2.14 -26.34 -15.73
N GLN A 136 -2.36 -27.65 -15.71
CA GLN A 136 -3.68 -28.23 -15.49
C GLN A 136 -4.27 -27.90 -14.11
N ASN A 137 -3.42 -27.87 -13.08
CA ASN A 137 -3.83 -27.47 -11.73
C ASN A 137 -4.19 -25.97 -11.65
N ASP A 138 -3.46 -25.13 -12.38
CA ASP A 138 -3.75 -23.70 -12.45
C ASP A 138 -5.05 -23.43 -13.21
N GLU A 139 -5.30 -24.10 -14.34
CA GLU A 139 -6.55 -24.00 -15.09
C GLU A 139 -7.77 -24.38 -14.23
N THR A 140 -7.69 -25.49 -13.49
CA THR A 140 -8.77 -25.90 -12.58
C THR A 140 -8.98 -24.93 -11.44
N SER A 141 -7.91 -24.29 -10.95
CA SER A 141 -8.00 -23.25 -9.91
C SER A 141 -8.65 -21.98 -10.43
N ILE A 142 -8.32 -21.56 -11.66
CA ILE A 142 -8.94 -20.40 -12.34
C ILE A 142 -10.45 -20.62 -12.49
N ILE A 143 -10.88 -21.80 -12.95
CA ILE A 143 -12.31 -22.12 -13.10
C ILE A 143 -13.05 -22.02 -11.76
N LYS A 144 -12.45 -22.51 -10.67
CA LYS A 144 -13.05 -22.40 -9.33
C LYS A 144 -13.18 -20.94 -8.87
N LEU A 145 -12.15 -20.13 -9.10
CA LEU A 145 -12.17 -18.71 -8.73
C LEU A 145 -13.21 -17.93 -9.53
N GLN A 146 -13.39 -18.25 -10.82
CA GLN A 146 -14.43 -17.64 -11.65
C GLN A 146 -15.83 -17.96 -11.11
N ALA A 147 -16.08 -19.20 -10.68
CA ALA A 147 -17.35 -19.58 -10.08
C ALA A 147 -17.62 -18.82 -8.76
N GLN A 148 -16.61 -18.68 -7.90
CA GLN A 148 -16.73 -17.91 -6.65
C GLN A 148 -16.98 -16.42 -6.90
N LEU A 149 -16.33 -15.84 -7.92
CA LEU A 149 -16.57 -14.45 -8.32
C LEU A 149 -18.02 -14.25 -8.74
N GLN A 150 -18.55 -15.16 -9.55
CA GLN A 150 -19.95 -15.10 -9.98
C GLN A 150 -20.93 -15.19 -8.79
N GLU A 151 -20.68 -16.09 -7.84
CA GLU A 151 -21.49 -16.22 -6.62
C GLU A 151 -21.50 -14.91 -5.81
N ILE A 152 -20.33 -14.30 -5.61
CA ILE A 152 -20.20 -13.01 -4.90
C ILE A 152 -20.94 -11.89 -5.64
N GLU A 153 -20.87 -11.86 -6.97
CA GLU A 153 -21.58 -10.86 -7.77
C GLU A 153 -23.11 -11.00 -7.65
N GLU A 154 -23.62 -12.23 -7.65
CA GLU A 154 -25.04 -12.53 -7.45
C GLU A 154 -25.50 -12.13 -6.04
N ASP A 155 -24.75 -12.49 -5.00
CA ASP A 155 -25.02 -12.08 -3.62
C ASP A 155 -25.00 -10.57 -3.46
N THR A 156 -24.01 -9.89 -4.04
CA THR A 156 -23.90 -8.43 -4.01
C THR A 156 -25.08 -7.78 -4.72
N LYS A 157 -25.57 -8.37 -5.82
CA LYS A 157 -26.75 -7.89 -6.53
C LYS A 157 -28.01 -8.06 -5.69
N LEU A 158 -28.18 -9.18 -5.01
CA LEU A 158 -29.29 -9.43 -4.08
C LEU A 158 -29.26 -8.43 -2.90
N LEU A 159 -28.09 -8.17 -2.32
CA LEU A 159 -27.93 -7.18 -1.25
C LEU A 159 -28.28 -5.75 -1.73
N ARG A 160 -27.89 -5.35 -2.94
CA ARG A 160 -28.29 -4.05 -3.53
C ARG A 160 -29.80 -3.95 -3.78
N GLN A 161 -30.44 -5.08 -4.08
CA GLN A 161 -31.88 -5.18 -4.28
C GLN A 161 -32.64 -5.28 -2.96
N SER A 162 -31.99 -5.72 -1.88
CA SER A 162 -32.56 -5.68 -0.56
C SER A 162 -32.96 -4.24 -0.23
N GLY A 163 -34.25 -4.04 0.05
CA GLY A 163 -34.79 -2.74 0.45
C GLY A 163 -34.44 -2.42 1.90
N ALA A 164 -33.29 -2.89 2.40
CA ALA A 164 -32.88 -2.68 3.78
C ALA A 164 -32.56 -1.19 3.96
N PHE A 165 -33.28 -0.57 4.89
CA PHE A 165 -33.05 0.79 5.33
C PHE A 165 -32.52 0.77 6.75
N TRP A 166 -31.56 1.63 7.06
CA TRP A 166 -31.04 1.84 8.41
C TRP A 166 -31.01 3.32 8.75
N ASN A 167 -31.11 3.64 10.03
CA ASN A 167 -31.12 5.02 10.51
C ASN A 167 -29.74 5.39 11.04
N CYS A 168 -29.18 6.49 10.58
CA CYS A 168 -27.89 6.95 11.05
C CYS A 168 -27.97 7.46 12.49
N VAL A 169 -27.23 6.88 13.44
CA VAL A 169 -27.24 7.30 14.86
C VAL A 169 -26.71 8.71 15.10
N ARG A 170 -26.07 9.32 14.09
CA ARG A 170 -25.46 10.65 14.18
C ARG A 170 -26.38 11.77 13.71
N CYS A 171 -27.05 11.57 12.59
CA CYS A 171 -27.88 12.58 11.94
C CYS A 171 -29.36 12.16 11.78
N ASN A 172 -29.72 10.94 12.19
CA ASN A 172 -31.04 10.33 12.09
C ASN A 172 -31.60 10.23 10.65
N VAL A 173 -30.75 10.36 9.63
CA VAL A 173 -31.15 10.14 8.24
C VAL A 173 -31.32 8.64 8.00
N THR A 174 -32.46 8.26 7.42
CA THR A 174 -32.71 6.90 6.92
C THR A 174 -31.98 6.71 5.60
N LEU A 175 -31.12 5.71 5.52
CA LEU A 175 -30.30 5.40 4.36
C LEU A 175 -30.59 4.00 3.86
N LYS A 176 -30.47 3.82 2.55
CA LYS A 176 -30.51 2.50 1.94
C LYS A 176 -29.15 1.82 2.13
N GLU A 177 -29.15 0.52 2.41
CA GLU A 177 -27.93 -0.28 2.47
C GLU A 177 -27.15 -0.18 1.15
N GLY A 178 -25.82 -0.03 1.24
CA GLY A 178 -24.95 0.26 0.09
C GLY A 178 -24.80 1.75 -0.28
N PHE A 179 -25.59 2.67 0.31
CA PHE A 179 -25.50 4.12 0.08
C PHE A 179 -24.92 4.86 1.29
N ASN A 180 -23.70 4.49 1.70
CA ASN A 180 -22.97 5.18 2.78
C ASN A 180 -21.91 6.14 2.20
N GLU A 181 -22.35 7.31 1.76
CA GLU A 181 -21.47 8.37 1.27
C GLU A 181 -20.94 9.24 2.44
N GLU A 182 -19.86 9.99 2.21
CA GLU A 182 -19.29 10.93 3.19
C GLU A 182 -20.13 12.23 3.36
N THR A 183 -21.45 12.08 3.43
CA THR A 183 -22.43 13.16 3.50
C THR A 183 -23.02 13.35 4.90
N CYS A 184 -22.62 12.56 5.90
CA CYS A 184 -23.10 12.69 7.27
C CYS A 184 -22.54 13.97 7.92
N ILE A 185 -23.41 14.92 8.23
CA ILE A 185 -23.09 16.14 8.99
C ILE A 185 -23.50 15.90 10.44
N PHE A 186 -22.56 15.94 11.37
CA PHE A 186 -22.82 15.64 12.78
C PHE A 186 -21.87 16.37 13.73
N HIS A 187 -22.21 16.34 15.02
CA HIS A 187 -21.38 16.82 16.11
C HIS A 187 -20.70 15.62 16.80
N PRO A 188 -19.35 15.51 16.82
CA PRO A 188 -18.64 14.50 17.60
C PRO A 188 -18.55 14.85 19.10
N GLY A 189 -18.92 16.08 19.48
CA GLY A 189 -18.94 16.53 20.88
C GLY A 189 -20.21 16.14 21.62
N LYS A 190 -20.18 16.22 22.96
CA LYS A 190 -21.36 16.00 23.80
C LYS A 190 -22.24 17.25 23.83
N LEU A 191 -23.56 17.08 23.94
CA LEU A 191 -24.48 18.17 24.23
C LEU A 191 -24.32 18.59 25.70
N LYS A 192 -24.18 19.89 25.96
CA LYS A 192 -24.16 20.48 27.30
C LYS A 192 -25.20 21.60 27.37
N TYR A 193 -25.71 21.83 28.58
CA TYR A 193 -26.67 22.90 28.85
C TYR A 193 -25.97 24.08 29.51
N PHE A 194 -25.83 25.19 28.79
CA PHE A 194 -25.27 26.46 29.29
C PHE A 194 -25.71 27.61 28.37
N SER A 195 -24.84 28.06 27.46
CA SER A 195 -25.14 29.12 26.51
C SER A 195 -24.39 28.91 25.20
N CYS A 196 -25.13 28.82 24.09
CA CYS A 196 -24.61 28.75 22.73
C CYS A 196 -23.83 30.04 22.42
N ARG A 197 -22.62 29.90 21.88
CA ARG A 197 -21.75 31.05 21.56
C ARG A 197 -22.35 32.00 20.52
N THR A 198 -23.24 31.50 19.66
CA THR A 198 -23.83 32.29 18.56
C THR A 198 -25.14 32.95 18.95
N CYS A 199 -26.10 32.20 19.51
CA CYS A 199 -27.44 32.71 19.81
C CYS A 199 -27.75 32.89 21.30
N GLY A 200 -26.84 32.48 22.19
CA GLY A 200 -27.05 32.52 23.64
C GLY A 200 -27.95 31.41 24.21
N GLY A 201 -28.56 30.56 23.36
CA GLY A 201 -29.53 29.53 23.79
C GLY A 201 -28.96 28.48 24.74
N ASP A 202 -29.85 27.77 25.46
CA ASP A 202 -29.50 26.99 26.66
C ASP A 202 -28.72 25.70 26.40
N GLU A 203 -28.48 25.32 25.15
CA GLU A 203 -27.74 24.12 24.79
C GLU A 203 -26.64 24.38 23.77
N TYR A 204 -25.55 23.60 23.83
CA TYR A 204 -24.47 23.65 22.85
C TYR A 204 -23.71 22.33 22.76
N PHE A 205 -23.06 22.08 21.62
CA PHE A 205 -22.16 20.94 21.44
C PHE A 205 -20.71 21.31 21.77
N THR A 206 -20.02 20.48 22.54
CA THR A 206 -18.61 20.74 22.95
C THR A 206 -17.60 20.74 21.79
N CYS A 207 -17.98 20.30 20.57
CA CYS A 207 -17.07 20.34 19.42
C CYS A 207 -16.91 21.75 18.83
N CYS A 208 -17.93 22.60 18.93
CA CYS A 208 -17.98 23.89 18.24
C CYS A 208 -18.56 25.02 19.09
N ASN A 209 -19.08 24.71 20.27
CA ASN A 209 -19.75 25.66 21.18
C ASN A 209 -20.99 26.33 20.55
N GLN A 210 -21.68 25.62 19.66
CA GLN A 210 -22.91 26.07 19.00
C GLN A 210 -24.05 25.09 19.27
N CYS A 211 -25.29 25.59 19.31
CA CYS A 211 -26.51 24.77 19.41
C CYS A 211 -26.86 24.13 18.06
N ARG A 212 -27.83 23.22 18.08
CA ARG A 212 -28.32 22.53 16.87
C ARG A 212 -28.89 23.49 15.83
N ASP A 213 -29.55 24.56 16.25
CA ASP A 213 -30.17 25.54 15.35
C ASP A 213 -29.15 26.45 14.66
N CYS A 214 -28.06 26.79 15.36
CA CYS A 214 -26.99 27.61 14.78
C CYS A 214 -26.08 26.80 13.86
N ASN A 215 -25.91 25.50 14.13
CA ASN A 215 -25.07 24.63 13.33
C ASN A 215 -25.56 23.17 13.38
N PRO A 216 -26.04 22.60 12.25
CA PRO A 216 -26.54 21.23 12.22
C PRO A 216 -25.42 20.18 12.42
N GLY A 217 -24.15 20.53 12.22
CA GLY A 217 -23.02 19.64 12.51
C GLY A 217 -21.66 20.26 12.16
N CYS A 218 -20.69 20.09 13.06
CA CYS A 218 -19.35 20.66 12.92
C CYS A 218 -18.36 19.76 12.13
N LYS A 219 -18.74 18.53 11.76
CA LYS A 219 -17.90 17.57 11.03
C LYS A 219 -18.69 16.83 9.94
N LYS A 220 -18.02 16.53 8.82
CA LYS A 220 -18.50 15.64 7.75
C LYS A 220 -17.81 14.28 7.81
N GLY A 221 -18.51 13.21 7.44
CA GLY A 221 -17.94 11.88 7.29
C GLY A 221 -18.98 10.83 6.89
N LEU A 222 -18.63 9.56 7.00
CA LEU A 222 -19.55 8.45 6.76
C LEU A 222 -20.67 8.39 7.82
N HIS A 223 -21.86 8.01 7.36
CA HIS A 223 -22.98 7.69 8.24
C HIS A 223 -22.68 6.44 9.06
N LYS A 224 -23.30 6.31 10.23
CA LYS A 224 -23.13 5.16 11.14
C LYS A 224 -24.48 4.56 11.53
N PRO A 225 -24.68 3.25 11.34
CA PRO A 225 -25.88 2.57 11.81
C PRO A 225 -25.95 2.52 13.34
#